data_AF-A0A0H5DQA0-F1
#
_entry.id   AF-A0A0H5DQA0-F1
#
_cell.length_a   1.000
_cell.length_b   1.000
_cell.length_c   1.000
_cell.angle_alpha   90.00
_cell.angle_beta   90.00
_cell.angle_gamma   90.00
#
_symmetry.space_group_name_H-M   'P 1'
#
loop_
_entity.id
_entity.type
_entity.pdbx_description
1 polymer ?
#
loop_
_entity_poly.entity_id
_entity_poly.type
_entity_poly.pdbx_seq_one_letter_code
_entity_poly.pdbx_strand_id
1 'polypeptide(L)'
;MSEASKGPQAALSREQTAHFRNYLKRLFGLPVQRTTIREFHSNLARFVQGDEKMLKAMMEAFLSGTLPVDLQAKEHLRNLVEEFSPQVRLAKDVHDRGDFLNFVTSDQISYEDRIVFNHYMRAVDGTESRFVTDLPTLVQLIHHLSQRLSDASDAELSQKPLEDLKPLLKDTLAKITHTIEMAKK
;
A
#
# COMPACT_ATOMS: atom_id res chain seq x y z
N MET A 1 1.63 51.31 16.68
CA MET A 1 2.24 51.22 15.34
C MET A 1 2.61 49.77 15.10
N SER A 2 2.07 49.22 14.02
CA SER A 2 2.13 47.82 13.62
C SER A 2 3.40 47.59 12.80
N GLU A 3 4.26 46.68 13.25
CA GLU A 3 5.21 46.01 12.36
C GLU A 3 4.97 44.51 12.45
N ALA A 4 4.07 44.07 11.58
CA ALA A 4 3.95 42.68 11.19
C ALA A 4 5.28 42.23 10.57
N SER A 5 6.07 41.48 11.33
CA SER A 5 7.12 40.59 10.84
C SER A 5 6.49 39.49 9.96
N LYS A 6 6.13 39.85 8.72
CA LYS A 6 5.90 38.88 7.65
C LYS A 6 7.28 38.36 7.24
N GLY A 7 7.69 37.23 7.79
CA GLY A 7 8.76 36.44 7.19
C GLY A 7 8.39 36.14 5.73
N PRO A 8 9.35 36.03 4.81
CA PRO A 8 9.04 35.75 3.42
C PRO A 8 8.48 34.32 3.36
N GLN A 9 7.16 34.18 3.24
CA GLN A 9 6.56 33.00 2.60
C GLN A 9 7.06 33.03 1.16
N ALA A 10 8.26 32.48 0.91
CA ALA A 10 8.82 32.37 -0.42
C ALA A 10 7.84 31.52 -1.25
N ALA A 11 7.06 32.18 -2.10
CA ALA A 11 6.08 31.50 -2.91
C ALA A 11 6.82 30.60 -3.92
N LEU A 12 6.70 29.28 -3.75
CA LEU A 12 7.26 28.28 -4.67
C LEU A 12 6.95 28.66 -6.14
N SER A 13 8.02 28.94 -6.89
CA SER A 13 7.91 29.48 -8.24
C SER A 13 7.45 28.39 -9.23
N ARG A 14 6.93 28.82 -10.39
CA ARG A 14 6.54 27.89 -11.46
C ARG A 14 7.74 27.09 -11.97
N GLU A 15 8.90 27.73 -12.10
CA GLU A 15 10.15 27.11 -12.53
C GLU A 15 10.62 26.05 -11.52
N GLN A 16 10.65 26.38 -10.22
CA GLN A 16 10.98 25.42 -9.16
C GLN A 16 10.05 24.20 -9.20
N THR A 17 8.75 24.44 -9.40
CA THR A 17 7.73 23.39 -9.49
C THR A 17 7.95 22.51 -10.73
N ALA A 18 8.35 23.09 -11.86
CA ALA A 18 8.68 22.35 -13.06
C ALA A 18 9.93 21.47 -12.88
N HIS A 19 10.97 21.96 -12.20
CA HIS A 19 12.14 21.16 -11.87
C HIS A 19 11.80 19.98 -10.96
N PHE A 20 11.00 20.22 -9.91
CA PHE A 20 10.57 19.17 -9.01
C PHE A 20 9.65 18.16 -9.72
N ARG A 21 8.76 18.62 -10.61
CA ARG A 21 7.98 17.74 -11.49
C ARG A 21 8.86 16.80 -12.31
N ASN A 22 9.91 17.33 -12.95
CA ASN A 22 10.84 16.51 -13.73
C ASN A 22 11.63 15.52 -12.87
N TYR A 23 11.91 15.86 -11.61
CA TYR A 23 12.44 14.90 -10.64
C TYR A 23 11.42 13.79 -10.33
N LEU A 24 10.17 14.14 -9.99
CA LEU A 24 9.13 13.14 -9.68
C LEU A 24 8.86 12.20 -10.86
N LYS A 25 8.86 12.72 -12.09
CA LYS A 25 8.77 11.89 -13.31
C LYS A 25 9.90 10.87 -13.43
N ARG A 26 11.12 11.22 -13.01
CA ARG A 26 12.26 10.30 -13.01
C ARG A 26 12.16 9.30 -11.87
N LEU A 27 11.86 9.76 -10.65
CA LEU A 27 11.70 8.92 -9.47
C LEU A 27 10.64 7.85 -9.69
N PHE A 28 9.44 8.26 -10.13
CA PHE A 28 8.30 7.37 -10.34
C PHE A 28 8.24 6.77 -11.75
N GLY A 29 9.23 7.07 -12.60
CA GLY A 29 9.45 6.34 -13.85
C GLY A 29 10.12 4.99 -13.64
N LEU A 30 10.69 4.75 -12.45
CA LEU A 30 11.25 3.49 -12.02
C LEU A 30 10.27 2.75 -11.09
N PRO A 31 10.40 1.42 -10.92
CA PRO A 31 9.63 0.67 -9.94
C PRO A 31 9.77 1.25 -8.54
N VAL A 32 8.64 1.41 -7.85
CA VAL A 32 8.60 1.92 -6.47
C VAL A 32 9.25 0.89 -5.53
N GLN A 33 10.17 1.35 -4.69
CA GLN A 33 10.90 0.55 -3.71
C GLN A 33 10.75 1.13 -2.31
N ARG A 34 11.23 0.38 -1.31
CA ARG A 34 11.20 0.81 0.11
C ARG A 34 11.92 2.14 0.37
N THR A 35 12.89 2.51 -0.46
CA THR A 35 13.64 3.76 -0.33
C THR A 35 12.95 4.95 -1.00
N THR A 36 12.00 4.71 -1.92
CA THR A 36 11.39 5.74 -2.76
C THR A 36 10.73 6.85 -1.94
N ILE A 37 10.02 6.52 -0.85
CA ILE A 37 9.39 7.55 -0.01
C ILE A 37 10.41 8.42 0.73
N ARG A 38 11.56 7.84 1.12
CA ARG A 38 12.64 8.58 1.78
C ARG A 38 13.33 9.51 0.78
N GLU A 39 13.59 9.03 -0.43
CA GLU A 39 14.17 9.84 -1.51
C GLU A 39 13.23 10.99 -1.90
N PHE A 40 11.93 10.72 -2.00
CA PHE A 40 10.89 11.73 -2.17
C PHE A 40 10.94 12.77 -1.05
N HIS A 41 10.93 12.36 0.22
CA HIS A 41 10.98 13.27 1.36
C HIS A 41 12.24 14.16 1.34
N SER A 42 13.41 13.59 1.10
CA SER A 42 14.68 14.34 1.00
C SER A 42 14.66 15.39 -0.11
N ASN A 43 14.08 15.07 -1.28
CA ASN A 43 14.00 16.02 -2.39
C ASN A 43 12.87 17.03 -2.23
N LEU A 44 11.78 16.68 -1.54
CA LEU A 44 10.73 17.62 -1.18
C LEU A 44 11.26 18.67 -0.20
N ALA A 45 12.08 18.27 0.79
CA ALA A 45 12.75 19.20 1.70
C ALA A 45 13.63 20.22 0.96
N ARG A 46 14.34 19.77 -0.11
CA ARG A 46 15.11 20.67 -0.98
C ARG A 46 14.21 21.60 -1.81
N PHE A 47 13.10 21.07 -2.34
CA PHE A 47 12.12 21.84 -3.12
C PHE A 47 11.52 22.99 -2.31
N VAL A 48 11.19 22.75 -1.03
CA VAL A 48 10.67 23.78 -0.12
C VAL A 48 11.76 24.57 0.61
N GLN A 49 13.02 24.45 0.15
CA GLN A 49 14.17 25.17 0.67
C GLN A 49 14.40 25.00 2.19
N GLY A 50 14.02 23.85 2.74
CA GLY A 50 14.17 23.55 4.17
C GLY A 50 13.12 24.20 5.09
N ASP A 51 12.10 24.87 4.56
CA ASP A 51 10.97 25.35 5.37
C ASP A 51 10.16 24.17 5.90
N GLU A 52 10.30 23.87 7.20
CA GLU A 52 9.63 22.75 7.86
C GLU A 52 8.10 22.83 7.80
N LYS A 53 7.54 24.05 7.89
CA LYS A 53 6.09 24.25 7.84
C LYS A 53 5.58 23.95 6.44
N MET A 54 6.27 24.44 5.41
CA MET A 54 5.95 24.15 4.01
C MET A 54 6.18 22.67 3.68
N LEU A 55 7.24 22.06 4.21
CA LEU A 55 7.54 20.63 4.04
C LEU A 55 6.39 19.78 4.55
N LYS A 56 5.95 20.02 5.79
CA LYS A 56 4.83 19.29 6.40
C LYS A 56 3.55 19.48 5.58
N ALA A 57 3.25 20.72 5.20
CA ALA A 57 2.07 21.05 4.41
C ALA A 57 2.07 20.34 3.04
N MET A 58 3.22 20.33 2.35
CA MET A 58 3.35 19.66 1.05
C MET A 58 3.34 18.13 1.19
N MET A 59 3.98 17.57 2.22
CA MET A 59 3.90 16.13 2.51
C MET A 59 2.45 15.69 2.71
N GLU A 60 1.70 16.43 3.54
CA GLU A 60 0.28 16.19 3.77
C GLU A 60 -0.53 16.34 2.49
N ALA A 61 -0.21 17.32 1.64
CA ALA A 61 -0.86 17.49 0.35
C ALA A 61 -0.65 16.29 -0.57
N PHE A 62 0.58 15.77 -0.69
CA PHE A 62 0.84 14.58 -1.51
C PHE A 62 0.20 13.31 -0.95
N LEU A 63 0.07 13.18 0.37
CA LEU A 63 -0.56 12.01 0.99
C LEU A 63 -2.09 12.05 0.96
N SER A 64 -2.69 13.24 1.01
CA SER A 64 -4.15 13.45 0.95
C SER A 64 -4.67 13.69 -0.47
N GLY A 65 -3.79 14.08 -1.40
CA GLY A 65 -4.17 14.57 -2.73
C GLY A 65 -4.75 15.99 -2.73
N THR A 66 -4.78 16.68 -1.57
CA THR A 66 -5.44 17.99 -1.43
C THR A 66 -4.46 19.04 -0.93
N LEU A 67 -4.37 20.17 -1.64
CA LEU A 67 -3.55 21.30 -1.17
C LEU A 67 -4.21 22.06 -0.01
N PRO A 68 -3.41 22.57 0.93
CA PRO A 68 -3.82 23.57 1.91
C PRO A 68 -4.48 24.78 1.25
N VAL A 69 -5.48 25.37 1.92
CA VAL A 69 -6.31 26.47 1.39
C VAL A 69 -5.46 27.66 0.91
N ASP A 70 -4.37 27.98 1.62
CA ASP A 70 -3.43 29.06 1.29
C ASP A 70 -2.58 28.78 0.04
N LEU A 71 -2.53 27.52 -0.43
CA LEU A 71 -1.80 27.10 -1.62
C LEU A 71 -2.72 26.70 -2.79
N GLN A 72 -4.02 26.54 -2.57
CA GLN A 72 -4.99 26.11 -3.61
C GLN A 72 -5.07 27.07 -4.81
N ALA A 73 -4.81 28.37 -4.60
CA ALA A 73 -4.77 29.35 -5.69
C ALA A 73 -3.59 29.11 -6.66
N LYS A 74 -2.60 28.30 -6.29
CA LYS A 74 -1.42 27.99 -7.10
C LYS A 74 -1.66 26.75 -7.95
N GLU A 75 -2.24 26.96 -9.13
CA GLU A 75 -2.56 25.89 -10.09
C GLU A 75 -1.40 24.94 -10.39
N HIS A 76 -0.17 25.47 -10.52
CA HIS A 76 1.01 24.64 -10.81
C HIS A 76 1.33 23.63 -9.70
N LEU A 77 1.08 23.98 -8.44
CA LEU A 77 1.22 23.06 -7.30
C LEU A 77 0.07 22.07 -7.26
N ARG A 78 -1.16 22.51 -7.56
CA ARG A 78 -2.33 21.64 -7.59
C ARG A 78 -2.12 20.52 -8.61
N ASN A 79 -1.76 20.90 -9.84
CA ASN A 79 -1.49 19.94 -10.91
C ASN A 79 -0.31 19.01 -10.60
N LEU A 80 0.61 19.42 -9.73
CA LEU A 80 1.73 18.59 -9.29
C LEU A 80 1.26 17.55 -8.25
N VAL A 81 0.47 17.97 -7.27
CA VAL A 81 -0.08 17.08 -6.24
C VAL A 81 -1.07 16.09 -6.85
N GLU A 82 -1.95 16.54 -7.75
CA GLU A 82 -2.90 15.68 -8.45
C GLU A 82 -2.18 14.61 -9.29
N GLU A 83 -1.10 14.96 -9.99
CA GLU A 83 -0.36 14.03 -10.85
C GLU A 83 0.40 12.96 -10.05
N PHE A 84 1.00 13.31 -8.89
CA PHE A 84 1.93 12.42 -8.18
C PHE A 84 1.44 11.91 -6.83
N SER A 85 0.31 12.39 -6.30
CA SER A 85 -0.22 11.89 -5.02
C SER A 85 -0.47 10.38 -5.01
N PRO A 86 -1.00 9.73 -6.08
CA PRO A 86 -1.18 8.28 -6.06
C PRO A 86 0.15 7.53 -5.91
N GLN A 87 1.20 7.94 -6.63
CA GLN A 87 2.51 7.29 -6.56
C GLN A 87 3.21 7.54 -5.23
N VAL A 88 3.06 8.74 -4.64
CA VAL A 88 3.60 9.03 -3.29
C VAL A 88 2.90 8.17 -2.24
N ARG A 89 1.58 8.01 -2.31
CA ARG A 89 0.82 7.13 -1.42
C ARG A 89 1.26 5.67 -1.58
N LEU A 90 1.44 5.20 -2.82
CA LEU A 90 1.97 3.87 -3.08
C LEU A 90 3.37 3.69 -2.48
N ALA A 91 4.28 4.67 -2.66
CA ALA A 91 5.61 4.61 -2.08
C ALA A 91 5.61 4.56 -0.55
N LYS A 92 4.66 5.26 0.09
CA LYS A 92 4.45 5.14 1.54
C LYS A 92 3.97 3.74 1.91
N ASP A 93 2.98 3.19 1.19
CA ASP A 93 2.46 1.85 1.45
C ASP A 93 3.55 0.77 1.27
N VAL A 94 4.39 0.88 0.24
CA VAL A 94 5.53 -0.02 0.01
C VAL A 94 6.57 0.10 1.13
N HIS A 95 6.84 1.30 1.64
CA HIS A 95 7.75 1.48 2.76
C HIS A 95 7.23 0.83 4.04
N ASP A 96 5.94 1.02 4.36
CA ASP A 96 5.38 0.61 5.64
C ASP A 96 5.02 -0.88 5.67
N ARG A 97 4.57 -1.44 4.54
CA ARG A 97 4.02 -2.79 4.45
C ARG A 97 4.30 -3.48 3.11
N GLY A 98 5.45 -3.20 2.48
CA GLY A 98 5.80 -3.75 1.16
C GLY A 98 5.71 -5.28 1.03
N ASP A 99 6.08 -6.02 2.08
CA ASP A 99 6.06 -7.50 2.07
C ASP A 99 4.66 -8.09 2.34
N PHE A 100 3.67 -7.26 2.66
CA PHE A 100 2.34 -7.76 2.98
C PHE A 100 1.68 -8.29 1.72
N LEU A 101 0.94 -9.38 1.87
CA LEU A 101 0.16 -9.96 0.79
C LEU A 101 -0.91 -8.96 0.34
N ASN A 102 -0.91 -8.64 -0.95
CA ASN A 102 -1.89 -7.73 -1.54
C ASN A 102 -2.98 -8.51 -2.30
N PHE A 103 -2.59 -9.55 -3.04
CA PHE A 103 -3.54 -10.31 -3.85
C PHE A 103 -3.08 -11.75 -4.09
N VAL A 104 -4.05 -12.66 -4.27
CA VAL A 104 -3.83 -14.07 -4.61
C VAL A 104 -4.78 -14.48 -5.74
N THR A 105 -4.25 -15.11 -6.79
CA THR A 105 -5.03 -15.89 -7.77
C THR A 105 -4.66 -17.35 -7.71
N SER A 106 -5.60 -18.20 -8.12
CA SER A 106 -5.41 -19.65 -8.17
C SER A 106 -6.08 -20.20 -9.42
N ASP A 107 -5.31 -20.88 -10.26
CA ASP A 107 -5.83 -21.57 -11.44
C ASP A 107 -5.84 -23.07 -11.17
N GLN A 108 -6.98 -23.72 -11.43
CA GLN A 108 -7.08 -25.18 -11.38
C GLN A 108 -6.50 -25.78 -12.67
N ILE A 109 -5.59 -26.73 -12.53
CA ILE A 109 -4.93 -27.40 -13.64
C ILE A 109 -5.05 -28.91 -13.45
N SER A 110 -5.38 -29.62 -14.52
CA SER A 110 -5.23 -31.08 -14.57
C SER A 110 -3.78 -31.40 -14.91
N TYR A 111 -3.08 -32.11 -14.03
CA TYR A 111 -1.71 -32.54 -14.24
C TYR A 111 -1.63 -34.05 -14.03
N GLU A 112 -1.39 -34.79 -15.10
CA GLU A 112 -1.51 -36.26 -15.11
C GLU A 112 -2.91 -36.68 -14.61
N ASP A 113 -2.99 -37.59 -13.64
CA ASP A 113 -4.24 -38.10 -13.06
C ASP A 113 -4.68 -37.35 -11.79
N ARG A 114 -4.22 -36.11 -11.59
CA ARG A 114 -4.55 -35.30 -10.40
C ARG A 114 -4.90 -33.86 -10.71
N ILE A 115 -5.67 -33.26 -9.81
CA ILE A 115 -5.96 -31.84 -9.80
C ILE A 115 -4.88 -31.13 -8.99
N VAL A 116 -4.29 -30.09 -9.56
CA VAL A 116 -3.38 -29.18 -8.88
C VAL A 116 -3.86 -27.74 -9.03
N PHE A 117 -3.44 -26.88 -8.12
CA PHE A 117 -3.74 -25.45 -8.13
C PHE A 117 -2.45 -24.67 -8.27
N ASN A 118 -2.40 -23.82 -9.29
CA ASN A 118 -1.29 -22.89 -9.52
C ASN A 118 -1.63 -21.54 -8.89
N HIS A 119 -0.91 -21.18 -7.84
CA HIS A 119 -1.15 -19.95 -7.09
C HIS A 119 -0.15 -18.87 -7.51
N TYR A 120 -0.66 -17.65 -7.69
CA TYR A 120 0.15 -16.45 -7.81
C TYR A 120 -0.18 -15.54 -6.63
N MET A 121 0.85 -15.20 -5.85
CA MET A 121 0.76 -14.22 -4.76
C MET A 121 1.50 -12.97 -5.17
N ARG A 122 0.87 -11.81 -4.96
CA ARG A 122 1.50 -10.52 -5.18
C ARG A 122 1.54 -9.73 -3.87
N ALA A 123 2.72 -9.25 -3.50
CA ALA A 123 2.89 -8.37 -2.35
C ALA A 123 2.58 -6.90 -2.69
N VAL A 124 2.50 -6.02 -1.70
CA VAL A 124 2.22 -4.59 -1.87
C VAL A 124 3.30 -3.90 -2.70
N ASP A 125 4.56 -4.31 -2.57
CA ASP A 125 5.68 -3.81 -3.40
C ASP A 125 5.64 -4.31 -4.86
N GLY A 126 4.69 -5.19 -5.18
CA GLY A 126 4.50 -5.73 -6.51
C GLY A 126 5.34 -6.96 -6.82
N THR A 127 6.15 -7.47 -5.88
CA THR A 127 6.83 -8.75 -6.05
C THR A 127 5.81 -9.87 -6.18
N GLU A 128 6.06 -10.78 -7.12
CA GLU A 128 5.19 -11.91 -7.40
C GLU A 128 5.90 -13.22 -7.07
N SER A 129 5.20 -14.10 -6.38
CA SER A 129 5.65 -15.45 -6.07
C SER A 129 4.64 -16.45 -6.59
N ARG A 130 5.15 -17.55 -7.15
CA ARG A 130 4.36 -18.64 -7.70
C ARG A 130 4.65 -19.92 -6.93
N PHE A 131 3.60 -20.65 -6.58
CA PHE A 131 3.72 -22.00 -6.02
C PHE A 131 2.53 -22.86 -6.43
N VAL A 132 2.72 -24.18 -6.43
CA VAL A 132 1.71 -25.14 -6.85
C VAL A 132 1.34 -26.02 -5.66
N THR A 133 0.06 -26.26 -5.46
CA THR A 133 -0.42 -27.22 -4.46
C THR A 133 -1.25 -28.31 -5.13
N ASP A 134 -1.12 -29.54 -4.66
CA ASP A 134 -2.13 -30.58 -4.84
C ASP A 134 -3.12 -30.54 -3.66
N LEU A 135 -4.16 -31.38 -3.70
CA LEU A 135 -5.17 -31.42 -2.63
C LEU A 135 -4.57 -31.67 -1.23
N PRO A 136 -3.66 -32.64 -1.01
CA PRO A 136 -2.99 -32.81 0.28
C PRO A 136 -2.25 -31.56 0.76
N THR A 137 -1.46 -30.94 -0.11
CA THR A 137 -0.66 -29.74 0.25
C THR A 137 -1.56 -28.55 0.54
N LEU A 138 -2.67 -28.39 -0.21
CA LEU A 138 -3.66 -27.35 0.03
C LEU A 138 -4.30 -27.49 1.41
N VAL A 139 -4.67 -28.72 1.81
CA VAL A 139 -5.23 -28.98 3.15
C VAL A 139 -4.20 -28.70 4.24
N GLN A 140 -2.92 -29.06 4.04
CA GLN A 140 -1.85 -28.73 4.99
C GLN A 140 -1.67 -27.21 5.15
N LEU A 141 -1.77 -26.45 4.06
CA LEU A 141 -1.70 -24.99 4.10
C LEU A 141 -2.89 -24.39 4.87
N ILE A 142 -4.11 -24.87 4.62
CA ILE A 142 -5.32 -24.46 5.36
C ILE A 142 -5.16 -24.76 6.85
N HIS A 143 -4.67 -25.95 7.21
CA HIS A 143 -4.43 -26.33 8.59
C HIS A 143 -3.41 -25.40 9.26
N HIS A 144 -2.27 -25.14 8.60
CA HIS A 144 -1.24 -24.24 9.10
C HIS A 144 -1.78 -22.82 9.37
N LEU A 145 -2.49 -22.24 8.40
CA LEU A 145 -3.06 -20.89 8.54
C LEU A 145 -4.17 -20.83 9.58
N SER A 146 -4.97 -21.88 9.71
CA SER A 146 -5.99 -21.99 10.76
C SER A 146 -5.36 -22.03 12.14
N GLN A 147 -4.22 -22.71 12.30
CA GLN A 147 -3.47 -22.71 13.56
C GLN A 147 -2.99 -21.30 13.91
N ARG A 148 -2.49 -20.52 12.93
CA ARG A 148 -2.09 -19.13 13.16
C ARG A 148 -3.25 -18.23 13.62
N LEU A 149 -4.46 -18.47 13.11
CA LEU A 149 -5.67 -17.77 13.60
C LEU A 149 -6.00 -18.16 15.04
N SER A 150 -5.85 -19.43 15.39
CA SER A 150 -6.02 -19.90 16.77
C SER A 150 -4.96 -19.30 17.70
N ASP A 151 -3.69 -19.28 17.29
CA ASP A 151 -2.62 -18.68 18.10
C ASP A 151 -2.87 -17.17 18.31
N ALA A 152 -3.46 -16.50 17.32
CA ALA A 152 -3.84 -15.09 17.43
C ALA A 152 -5.01 -14.86 18.40
N SER A 153 -5.87 -15.84 18.68
CA SER A 153 -7.02 -15.64 19.58
C SER A 153 -6.62 -15.46 21.04
N ASP A 154 -5.39 -15.79 21.40
CA ASP A 154 -4.88 -15.59 22.75
C ASP A 154 -4.20 -14.21 22.92
N ALA A 155 -3.97 -13.49 21.81
CA ALA A 155 -3.32 -12.19 21.81
C ALA A 155 -4.34 -11.04 21.94
N GLU A 156 -4.11 -10.14 22.90
CA GLU A 156 -4.99 -8.99 23.17
C GLU A 156 -5.18 -8.08 21.94
N LEU A 157 -4.11 -7.84 21.18
CA LEU A 157 -4.13 -7.00 19.98
C LEU A 157 -4.94 -7.59 18.82
N SER A 158 -5.24 -8.88 18.87
CA SER A 158 -5.95 -9.60 17.80
C SER A 158 -7.45 -9.76 18.06
N GLN A 159 -7.94 -9.51 19.28
CA GLN A 159 -9.33 -9.75 19.66
C GLN A 159 -10.32 -8.98 18.78
N LYS A 160 -10.09 -7.67 18.62
CA LYS A 160 -10.96 -6.81 17.81
C LYS A 160 -10.90 -7.17 16.31
N PRO A 161 -9.72 -7.31 15.68
CA PRO A 161 -9.65 -7.80 14.30
C PRO A 161 -10.36 -9.14 14.09
N LEU A 162 -10.22 -10.09 15.02
CA LEU A 162 -10.88 -11.39 14.94
C LEU A 162 -12.40 -11.27 15.07
N GLU A 163 -12.90 -10.39 15.94
CA GLU A 163 -14.33 -10.07 16.05
C GLU A 163 -14.88 -9.55 14.73
N ASP A 164 -14.19 -8.57 14.13
CA ASP A 164 -14.58 -7.95 12.86
C ASP A 164 -14.59 -8.97 11.71
N LEU A 165 -13.73 -9.99 11.77
CA LEU A 165 -13.60 -11.05 10.77
C LEU A 165 -14.51 -12.26 11.01
N LYS A 166 -15.25 -12.34 12.13
CA LYS A 166 -16.13 -13.50 12.44
C LYS A 166 -17.09 -13.91 11.31
N PRO A 167 -17.76 -12.99 10.59
CA PRO A 167 -18.66 -13.38 9.50
C PRO A 167 -17.92 -14.15 8.40
N LEU A 168 -16.72 -13.69 8.04
CA LEU A 168 -15.88 -14.32 7.02
C LEU A 168 -15.35 -15.69 7.49
N LEU A 169 -14.96 -15.80 8.77
CA LEU A 169 -14.54 -17.07 9.36
C LEU A 169 -15.66 -18.11 9.33
N LYS A 170 -16.90 -17.71 9.65
CA LYS A 170 -18.08 -18.59 9.60
C LYS A 170 -18.39 -19.06 8.17
N ASP A 171 -18.36 -18.15 7.20
CA ASP A 171 -18.55 -18.50 5.78
C ASP A 171 -17.46 -19.46 5.29
N THR A 172 -16.21 -19.22 5.67
CA THR A 172 -15.08 -20.10 5.33
C THR A 172 -15.26 -21.50 5.90
N LEU A 173 -15.66 -21.61 7.18
CA LEU A 173 -15.95 -22.90 7.81
C LEU A 173 -17.11 -23.63 7.12
N ALA A 174 -18.18 -22.93 6.76
CA ALA A 174 -19.32 -23.53 6.06
C ALA A 174 -18.91 -24.13 4.70
N LYS A 175 -18.05 -23.43 3.94
CA LYS A 175 -17.50 -23.94 2.67
C LYS A 175 -16.68 -25.21 2.87
N ILE A 176 -15.81 -25.24 3.88
CA ILE A 176 -14.98 -26.41 4.20
C ILE A 176 -15.87 -27.61 4.59
N THR A 177 -16.87 -27.40 5.45
CA THR A 177 -17.81 -28.45 5.86
C THR A 177 -18.58 -29.02 4.66
N HIS A 178 -19.07 -28.15 3.78
CA HIS A 178 -19.75 -28.59 2.56
C HIS A 178 -18.84 -29.44 1.66
N THR A 179 -17.57 -29.06 1.50
CA THR A 179 -16.58 -29.85 0.75
C THR A 179 -16.39 -31.25 1.36
N ILE A 180 -16.30 -31.35 2.70
CA ILE A 180 -16.17 -32.63 3.40
C ILE A 180 -17.40 -33.53 3.18
N GLU A 181 -18.60 -32.97 3.23
CA GLU A 181 -19.84 -33.72 3.00
C GLU A 181 -19.94 -34.25 1.57
N MET A 182 -19.51 -33.46 0.59
CA MET A 182 -19.50 -33.86 -0.82
C MET A 182 -18.45 -34.93 -1.13
N ALA A 183 -17.33 -34.96 -0.40
CA ALA A 183 -16.28 -35.96 -0.57
C ALA A 183 -16.66 -37.37 -0.04
N LYS A 184 -17.77 -37.49 0.70
CA LYS A 184 -18.26 -38.79 1.22
C LYS A 184 -19.13 -39.56 0.22
N LYS A 185 -19.29 -39.06 -1.01
CA LYS A 185 -19.98 -39.74 -2.11
C LYS A 185 -18.98 -40.34 -3.08
#